data_AF-A0A7X7UVW2-F1
#
_entry.id   AF-A0A7X7UVW2-F1
#
_cell.length_a   1.000
_cell.length_b   1.000
_cell.length_c   1.000
_cell.angle_alpha   90.00
_cell.angle_beta   90.00
_cell.angle_gamma   90.00
#
_symmetry.space_group_name_H-M   'P 1'
#
loop_
_entity.id
_entity.type
_entity.pdbx_description
1 polymer ?
#
loop_
_entity_poly.entity_id
_entity_poly.type
_entity_poly.pdbx_seq_one_letter_code
_entity_poly.pdbx_strand_id
1 'polypeptide(L)'
;LANSNKAHDGFLGNSVVGEWCNIGADSNNSNLKNNYAEVKLWCYARQSFVKTGLQFCGLIMGDHSKCGINTMFNTGTVVGVSANIFGDGFPRNFIPCFSWGGAQGYTTYQLEKALETAKKVMERRNVELDEKEIAILAKVFDLSLIYRRF
;
A
#
# COMPACT_ATOMS: atom_id res chain seq x y z
N LEU A 1 2.69 2.17 13.58
CA LEU A 1 2.62 0.85 12.91
C LEU A 1 1.85 -0.05 13.86
N ALA A 2 0.63 -0.44 13.51
CA ALA A 2 -0.21 -1.33 14.32
C ALA A 2 0.28 -2.79 14.16
N ASN A 3 -0.56 -3.72 13.72
CA ASN A 3 -0.16 -5.11 13.42
C ASN A 3 0.76 -5.28 12.17
N SER A 4 1.54 -4.27 11.83
CA SER A 4 2.35 -4.17 10.61
C SER A 4 3.84 -4.38 10.88
N ASN A 5 4.54 -4.98 9.92
CA ASN A 5 5.94 -5.39 10.06
C ASN A 5 6.87 -4.49 9.25
N LYS A 6 7.88 -3.91 9.92
CA LYS A 6 9.08 -3.30 9.35
C LYS A 6 10.26 -3.74 10.23
N ALA A 7 10.81 -4.92 9.93
CA ALA A 7 11.83 -5.54 10.80
C ALA A 7 13.27 -5.08 10.53
N HIS A 8 13.48 -4.37 9.43
CA HIS A 8 14.79 -3.93 8.96
C HIS A 8 14.85 -2.41 8.86
N ASP A 9 16.06 -1.87 8.73
CA ASP A 9 16.29 -0.45 8.53
C ASP A 9 15.60 0.10 7.29
N GLY A 10 15.20 1.37 7.39
CA GLY A 10 14.60 2.13 6.31
C GLY A 10 13.75 3.28 6.84
N PHE A 11 13.72 4.38 6.09
CA PHE A 11 12.99 5.57 6.51
C PHE A 11 11.52 5.47 6.11
N LEU A 12 10.63 5.52 7.11
CA LEU A 12 9.20 5.64 6.87
C LEU A 12 8.67 7.07 6.98
N GLY A 13 9.28 7.96 7.76
CA GLY A 13 8.90 9.38 7.80
C GLY A 13 7.40 9.65 7.99
N ASN A 14 6.91 10.78 7.47
CA ASN A 14 5.52 11.26 7.54
C ASN A 14 4.50 10.37 6.80
N SER A 15 4.43 9.11 7.18
CA SER A 15 3.65 8.06 6.54
C SER A 15 2.50 7.57 7.42
N VAL A 16 1.45 7.09 6.77
CA VAL A 16 0.34 6.38 7.41
C VAL A 16 0.35 4.97 6.87
N VAL A 17 0.44 3.99 7.76
CA VAL A 17 0.47 2.57 7.41
C VAL A 17 -0.64 1.88 8.18
N GLY A 18 -1.52 1.22 7.44
CA GLY A 18 -2.59 0.39 7.94
C GLY A 18 -2.10 -0.86 8.67
N GLU A 19 -3.03 -1.77 8.94
CA GLU A 19 -2.77 -3.01 9.65
C GLU A 19 -2.33 -4.13 8.72
N TRP A 20 -1.64 -5.13 9.29
CA TRP A 20 -1.26 -6.35 8.58
C TRP A 20 -0.37 -6.12 7.36
N CYS A 21 0.29 -4.96 7.30
CA CYS A 21 1.24 -4.63 6.25
C CYS A 21 2.57 -5.34 6.47
N ASN A 22 3.27 -5.64 5.39
CA ASN A 22 4.63 -6.17 5.47
C ASN A 22 5.58 -5.38 4.56
N ILE A 23 6.55 -4.71 5.16
CA ILE A 23 7.52 -3.89 4.45
C ILE A 23 8.84 -4.65 4.41
N GLY A 24 9.27 -5.02 3.21
CA GLY A 24 10.50 -5.78 2.97
C GLY A 24 11.76 -5.09 3.51
N ALA A 25 12.83 -5.87 3.63
CA ALA A 25 14.15 -5.37 4.01
C ALA A 25 14.60 -4.23 3.10
N ASP A 26 15.25 -3.22 3.68
CA ASP A 26 15.78 -2.04 2.96
C ASP A 26 14.76 -1.31 2.05
N SER A 27 13.46 -1.45 2.36
CA SER A 27 12.43 -0.66 1.70
C SER A 27 12.35 0.72 2.35
N ASN A 28 12.30 1.74 1.48
CA ASN A 28 12.42 3.15 1.84
C ASN A 28 11.30 3.97 1.19
N ASN A 29 10.93 5.10 1.78
CA ASN A 29 10.10 6.10 1.09
C ASN A 29 10.68 7.51 1.22
N SER A 30 10.38 8.36 0.24
CA SER A 30 10.58 9.80 0.36
C SER A 30 9.33 10.45 0.97
N ASN A 31 9.53 11.44 1.85
CA ASN A 31 8.48 12.32 2.36
C ASN A 31 8.61 13.77 1.87
N LEU A 32 9.68 14.12 1.14
CA LEU A 32 9.96 15.47 0.65
C LEU A 32 10.28 15.41 -0.84
N LYS A 33 9.66 16.27 -1.64
CA LYS A 33 9.99 16.39 -3.07
C LYS A 33 11.35 17.05 -3.23
N ASN A 34 12.14 16.62 -4.21
CA ASN A 34 13.47 17.19 -4.49
C ASN A 34 13.44 18.69 -4.82
N ASN A 35 12.31 19.19 -5.31
CA ASN A 35 12.12 20.61 -5.60
C ASN A 35 11.46 21.39 -4.44
N TYR A 36 11.33 20.78 -3.26
CA TYR A 36 10.74 21.36 -2.04
C TYR A 36 9.30 21.86 -2.19
N ALA A 37 8.65 21.54 -3.31
CA ALA A 37 7.28 21.91 -3.56
C ALA A 37 6.33 21.08 -2.69
N GLU A 38 5.13 21.61 -2.52
CA GLU A 38 4.05 20.95 -1.79
C GLU A 38 3.76 19.54 -2.32
N VAL A 39 3.59 18.59 -1.40
CA VAL A 39 3.28 17.20 -1.73
C VAL A 39 1.85 17.08 -2.25
N LYS A 40 1.63 16.13 -3.16
CA LYS A 40 0.29 15.78 -3.65
C LYS A 40 0.02 14.31 -3.34
N LEU A 41 -1.21 13.99 -2.96
CA LEU A 41 -1.69 12.63 -2.75
C LEU A 41 -2.84 12.30 -3.69
N TRP A 42 -3.01 11.03 -4.01
CA TRP A 42 -4.20 10.57 -4.71
C TRP A 42 -5.45 10.73 -3.83
N CYS A 43 -6.47 11.42 -4.34
CA CYS A 43 -7.75 11.59 -3.68
C CYS A 43 -8.81 10.73 -4.36
N TYR A 44 -9.34 9.72 -3.65
CA TYR A 44 -10.39 8.83 -4.18
C TYR A 44 -11.65 9.60 -4.59
N ALA A 45 -12.09 10.58 -3.80
CA ALA A 45 -13.29 11.37 -4.08
C ALA A 45 -13.17 12.24 -5.36
N ARG A 46 -11.97 12.78 -5.62
CA ARG A 46 -11.71 13.62 -6.81
C ARG A 46 -11.10 12.85 -7.98
N GLN A 47 -10.79 11.56 -7.80
CA GLN A 47 -10.10 10.70 -8.76
C GLN A 47 -8.86 11.39 -9.39
N SER A 48 -8.09 12.11 -8.58
CA SER A 48 -6.96 12.91 -9.04
C SER A 48 -5.98 13.19 -7.90
N PHE A 49 -4.77 13.61 -8.25
CA PHE A 49 -3.77 14.05 -7.27
C PHE A 49 -4.09 15.46 -6.78
N VAL A 50 -4.28 15.60 -5.47
CA VAL A 50 -4.60 16.86 -4.80
C VAL A 50 -3.45 17.31 -3.92
N LYS A 51 -3.31 18.63 -3.82
CA LYS A 51 -2.41 19.34 -2.91
C LYS A 51 -2.76 19.02 -1.45
N THR A 52 -1.76 18.70 -0.63
CA THR A 52 -1.95 18.34 0.79
C THR A 52 -1.86 19.53 1.74
N GLY A 53 -1.32 20.66 1.28
CA GLY A 53 -0.87 21.79 2.11
C GLY A 53 0.46 21.54 2.82
N LEU A 54 1.09 20.38 2.63
CA LEU A 54 2.26 19.95 3.40
C LEU A 54 3.51 19.85 2.51
N GLN A 55 4.64 20.32 3.04
CA GLN A 55 5.96 20.10 2.41
C GLN A 55 6.49 18.68 2.67
N PHE A 56 6.12 18.08 3.81
CA PHE A 56 6.51 16.72 4.18
C PHE A 56 5.28 15.80 4.25
N CYS A 57 5.22 14.81 3.35
CA CYS A 57 4.18 13.78 3.34
C CYS A 57 4.70 12.54 2.59
N GLY A 58 4.78 11.42 3.31
CA GLY A 58 5.36 10.16 2.85
C GLY A 58 4.34 9.19 2.27
N LEU A 59 4.56 7.91 2.54
CA LEU A 59 3.75 6.80 2.09
C LEU A 59 2.41 6.75 2.83
N ILE A 60 1.32 6.55 2.09
CA ILE A 60 0.03 6.12 2.63
C ILE A 60 -0.19 4.68 2.17
N MET A 61 -0.29 3.72 3.09
CA MET A 61 -0.35 2.30 2.77
C MET A 61 -1.55 1.65 3.47
N GLY A 62 -2.52 1.19 2.68
CA GLY A 62 -3.72 0.52 3.17
C GLY A 62 -3.44 -0.88 3.71
N ASP A 63 -4.43 -1.41 4.43
CA ASP A 63 -4.32 -2.67 5.16
C ASP A 63 -3.93 -3.86 4.27
N HIS A 64 -3.28 -4.85 4.87
CA HIS A 64 -2.82 -6.09 4.25
C HIS A 64 -1.85 -5.92 3.07
N SER A 65 -1.40 -4.70 2.77
CA SER A 65 -0.46 -4.45 1.67
C SER A 65 0.96 -4.85 2.01
N LYS A 66 1.74 -5.18 1.00
CA LYS A 66 3.09 -5.73 1.15
C LYS A 66 4.02 -5.14 0.11
N CYS A 67 5.28 -4.93 0.49
CA CYS A 67 6.32 -4.66 -0.47
C CYS A 67 7.49 -5.64 -0.33
N GLY A 68 8.10 -5.94 -1.47
CA GLY A 68 9.34 -6.73 -1.54
C GLY A 68 10.51 -5.96 -0.93
N ILE A 69 11.66 -6.62 -0.86
CA ILE A 69 12.91 -5.99 -0.46
C ILE A 69 13.30 -4.86 -1.41
N ASN A 70 14.09 -3.90 -0.93
CA ASN A 70 14.61 -2.77 -1.72
C ASN A 70 13.52 -1.96 -2.45
N THR A 71 12.27 -2.00 -1.97
CA THR A 71 11.19 -1.23 -2.60
C THR A 71 11.36 0.25 -2.24
N MET A 72 11.40 1.11 -3.26
CA MET A 72 11.57 2.55 -3.09
C MET A 72 10.28 3.28 -3.47
N PHE A 73 9.61 3.88 -2.50
CA PHE A 73 8.38 4.65 -2.74
C PHE A 73 8.66 6.14 -2.95
N ASN A 74 8.05 6.72 -3.99
CA ASN A 74 8.10 8.16 -4.23
C ASN A 74 7.33 8.95 -3.17
N THR A 75 7.62 10.24 -3.07
CA THR A 75 6.91 11.17 -2.18
C THR A 75 5.41 11.17 -2.44
N GLY A 76 4.63 11.00 -1.38
CA GLY A 76 3.16 10.98 -1.46
C GLY A 76 2.61 9.77 -2.21
N THR A 77 3.30 8.62 -2.19
CA THR A 77 2.76 7.39 -2.77
C THR A 77 1.56 6.90 -1.95
N VAL A 78 0.45 6.61 -2.63
CA VAL A 78 -0.76 6.03 -2.03
C VAL A 78 -0.91 4.60 -2.52
N VAL A 79 -0.86 3.65 -1.59
CA VAL A 79 -1.01 2.21 -1.80
C VAL A 79 -2.35 1.77 -1.23
N GLY A 80 -3.18 1.15 -2.05
CA GLY A 80 -4.49 0.62 -1.64
C GLY A 80 -4.39 -0.59 -0.70
N VAL A 81 -5.53 -1.21 -0.43
CA VAL A 81 -5.66 -2.41 0.41
C VAL A 81 -5.20 -3.65 -0.35
N SER A 82 -4.51 -4.58 0.31
CA SER A 82 -4.07 -5.87 -0.24
C SER A 82 -3.25 -5.76 -1.55
N ALA A 83 -2.47 -4.70 -1.70
CA ALA A 83 -1.54 -4.56 -2.81
C ALA A 83 -0.19 -5.21 -2.50
N ASN A 84 0.42 -5.88 -3.48
CA ASN A 84 1.74 -6.49 -3.39
C ASN A 84 2.68 -5.83 -4.41
N ILE A 85 3.67 -5.11 -3.89
CA ILE A 85 4.60 -4.28 -4.66
C ILE A 85 5.97 -4.93 -4.67
N PHE A 86 6.50 -5.27 -5.84
CA PHE A 86 7.83 -5.87 -5.98
C PHE A 86 8.38 -5.62 -7.38
N GLY A 87 9.67 -5.87 -7.56
CA GLY A 87 10.39 -5.58 -8.80
C GLY A 87 11.31 -4.37 -8.66
N ASP A 88 11.99 -4.05 -9.74
CA ASP A 88 12.96 -2.97 -9.82
C ASP A 88 12.30 -1.63 -10.18
N GLY A 89 12.97 -0.53 -9.81
CA GLY A 89 12.53 0.83 -10.11
C GLY A 89 11.49 1.40 -9.13
N PHE A 90 10.95 2.57 -9.48
CA PHE A 90 9.96 3.26 -8.66
C PHE A 90 8.54 2.85 -9.07
N PRO A 91 7.70 2.36 -8.15
CA PRO A 91 6.30 2.11 -8.43
C PRO A 91 5.56 3.44 -8.66
N ARG A 92 4.37 3.35 -9.26
CA ARG A 92 3.47 4.50 -9.47
C ARG A 92 3.11 5.16 -8.13
N ASN A 93 2.95 6.49 -8.12
CA ASN A 93 2.51 7.24 -6.93
C ASN A 93 1.08 6.91 -6.47
N PHE A 94 0.30 6.22 -7.29
CA PHE A 94 -0.96 5.60 -6.87
C PHE A 94 -0.98 4.15 -7.31
N ILE A 95 -1.18 3.25 -6.35
CA ILE A 95 -1.24 1.81 -6.54
C ILE A 95 -2.62 1.35 -6.05
N PRO A 96 -3.51 0.88 -6.94
CA PRO A 96 -4.86 0.45 -6.58
C PRO A 96 -4.89 -0.69 -5.56
N CYS A 97 -6.04 -0.85 -4.89
CA CYS A 97 -6.28 -2.03 -4.07
C CYS A 97 -6.12 -3.31 -4.91
N PHE A 98 -5.66 -4.39 -4.29
CA PHE A 98 -5.49 -5.70 -4.94
C PHE A 98 -4.62 -5.64 -6.20
N SER A 99 -3.56 -4.82 -6.18
CA SER A 99 -2.53 -4.82 -7.21
C SER A 99 -1.47 -5.89 -6.92
N TRP A 100 -0.91 -6.50 -7.96
CA TRP A 100 0.20 -7.45 -7.86
C TRP A 100 1.24 -7.13 -8.94
N GLY A 101 2.38 -6.56 -8.55
CA GLY A 101 3.44 -6.17 -9.49
C GLY A 101 4.27 -4.98 -9.04
N GLY A 102 4.79 -4.20 -9.99
CA GLY A 102 5.76 -3.13 -9.75
C GLY A 102 5.84 -2.10 -10.86
N ALA A 103 7.00 -1.49 -11.05
CA ALA A 103 7.20 -0.45 -12.07
C ALA A 103 6.94 -0.96 -13.50
N GLN A 104 7.17 -2.25 -13.74
CA GLN A 104 7.00 -2.93 -15.03
C GLN A 104 5.53 -3.18 -15.38
N GLY A 105 4.62 -3.03 -14.42
CA GLY A 105 3.20 -3.30 -14.59
C GLY A 105 2.60 -4.02 -13.39
N TYR A 106 1.28 -4.05 -13.37
CA TYR A 106 0.51 -4.71 -12.32
C TYR A 106 -0.51 -5.65 -12.96
N THR A 107 -0.90 -6.65 -12.18
CA THR A 107 -2.07 -7.49 -12.44
C THR A 107 -2.99 -7.45 -11.23
N THR A 108 -4.23 -7.94 -11.40
CA THR A 108 -5.17 -8.04 -10.30
C THR A 108 -4.80 -9.21 -9.38
N TYR A 109 -4.56 -8.90 -8.11
CA TYR A 109 -4.46 -9.89 -7.06
C TYR A 109 -5.86 -10.44 -6.72
N GLN A 110 -6.07 -11.72 -6.98
CA GLN A 110 -7.38 -12.35 -6.81
C GLN A 110 -7.82 -12.36 -5.35
N LEU A 111 -9.12 -12.16 -5.11
CA LEU A 111 -9.68 -12.01 -3.77
C LEU A 111 -9.42 -13.26 -2.91
N GLU A 112 -9.59 -14.45 -3.48
CA GLU A 112 -9.39 -15.72 -2.78
C GLU A 112 -7.95 -15.83 -2.24
N LYS A 113 -6.96 -15.51 -3.09
CA LYS A 113 -5.54 -15.51 -2.70
C LYS A 113 -5.24 -14.44 -1.64
N ALA A 114 -5.89 -13.29 -1.73
CA ALA A 114 -5.75 -12.23 -0.74
C ALA A 114 -6.29 -12.66 0.63
N LEU A 115 -7.46 -13.31 0.67
CA LEU A 115 -8.06 -13.86 1.90
C LEU A 115 -7.20 -14.98 2.51
N GLU A 116 -6.67 -15.89 1.70
CA GLU A 116 -5.73 -16.92 2.16
C GLU A 116 -4.50 -16.31 2.84
N THR A 117 -3.98 -15.21 2.27
CA THR A 117 -2.83 -14.51 2.83
C THR A 117 -3.19 -13.73 4.09
N ALA A 118 -4.36 -13.08 4.12
CA ALA A 118 -4.86 -12.37 5.30
C ALA A 118 -5.01 -13.32 6.48
N LYS A 119 -5.63 -14.49 6.27
CA LYS A 119 -5.76 -15.54 7.29
C LYS A 119 -4.42 -15.93 7.90
N LYS A 120 -3.43 -16.25 7.07
CA LYS A 120 -2.07 -16.63 7.53
C LYS A 120 -1.37 -15.51 8.30
N VAL A 121 -1.53 -14.25 7.88
CA VAL A 121 -0.88 -13.12 8.53
C VAL A 121 -1.50 -12.83 9.90
N MET A 122 -2.83 -12.92 10.02
CA MET A 122 -3.55 -12.71 11.26
C MET A 122 -3.33 -13.85 12.27
N GLU A 123 -3.31 -15.10 11.79
CA GLU A 123 -3.05 -16.30 12.61
C GLU A 123 -1.68 -16.22 13.32
N ARG A 124 -0.65 -15.62 12.70
CA ARG A 124 0.66 -15.39 13.35
C ARG A 124 0.58 -14.50 14.60
N ARG A 125 -0.52 -13.77 14.79
CA ARG A 125 -0.81 -12.96 15.98
C ARG A 125 -1.97 -13.52 16.80
N ASN A 126 -2.37 -14.77 16.56
CA ASN A 126 -3.53 -15.43 17.17
C ASN A 126 -4.84 -14.65 16.95
N VAL A 127 -4.96 -13.96 15.81
CA VAL A 127 -6.18 -13.28 15.40
C VAL A 127 -6.83 -14.08 14.27
N GLU A 128 -8.12 -14.39 14.41
CA GLU A 128 -8.90 -15.08 13.39
C GLU A 128 -9.37 -14.11 12.31
N LEU A 129 -9.30 -14.52 11.05
CA LEU A 129 -9.97 -13.82 9.96
C LEU A 129 -11.46 -14.18 9.97
N ASP A 130 -12.26 -13.35 10.62
CA ASP A 130 -13.69 -13.58 10.79
C ASP A 130 -14.52 -13.24 9.53
N GLU A 131 -15.82 -13.56 9.57
CA GLU A 131 -16.74 -13.29 8.47
C GLU A 131 -16.89 -11.79 8.14
N LYS A 132 -16.71 -10.91 9.13
CA LYS A 132 -16.81 -9.45 8.93
C LYS A 132 -15.61 -8.93 8.16
N GLU A 133 -14.41 -9.35 8.51
CA GLU A 133 -13.17 -9.02 7.80
C GLU A 133 -13.21 -9.52 6.35
N ILE A 134 -13.70 -10.76 6.15
CA ILE A 134 -13.91 -11.32 4.81
C ILE A 134 -14.89 -10.44 4.00
N ALA A 135 -16.02 -10.07 4.59
CA ALA A 135 -17.02 -9.22 3.93
C ALA A 135 -16.48 -7.82 3.61
N ILE A 136 -15.68 -7.23 4.49
CA ILE A 136 -15.03 -5.93 4.26
C ILE A 136 -14.06 -6.02 3.08
N LEU A 137 -13.14 -7.00 3.08
CA LEU A 137 -12.17 -7.18 2.01
C LEU A 137 -12.84 -7.45 0.66
N ALA A 138 -13.88 -8.30 0.64
CA ALA A 138 -14.69 -8.53 -0.56
C ALA A 138 -15.37 -7.26 -1.05
N LYS A 139 -15.96 -6.46 -0.15
CA LYS A 139 -16.59 -5.20 -0.53
C LYS A 139 -15.59 -4.19 -1.09
N VAL A 140 -14.41 -4.07 -0.50
CA VAL A 140 -13.33 -3.20 -1.00
C VAL A 140 -12.85 -3.68 -2.37
N PHE A 141 -12.72 -4.99 -2.59
CA PHE A 141 -12.36 -5.56 -3.88
C PHE A 141 -13.31 -5.09 -4.99
N ASP A 142 -14.61 -5.20 -4.75
CA ASP A 142 -15.63 -4.78 -5.72
C ASP A 142 -15.63 -3.26 -5.95
N LEU A 143 -15.64 -2.46 -4.88
CA LEU A 143 -15.66 -0.99 -4.97
C LEU A 143 -14.42 -0.43 -5.67
N SER A 144 -13.29 -1.12 -5.53
CA SER A 144 -12.01 -0.67 -6.10
C SER A 144 -11.80 -1.06 -7.57
N LEU A 145 -12.72 -1.83 -8.17
CA LEU A 145 -12.59 -2.35 -9.55
C LEU A 145 -12.27 -1.25 -10.58
N ILE A 146 -12.88 -0.07 -10.44
CA ILE A 146 -12.71 1.06 -11.37
C ILE A 146 -11.27 1.55 -11.49
N TYR A 147 -10.43 1.29 -10.48
CA TYR A 147 -9.04 1.75 -10.42
C TYR A 147 -8.04 0.71 -10.97
N ARG A 148 -8.44 -0.55 -11.12
CA ARG A 148 -7.58 -1.65 -11.61
C ARG A 148 -7.56 -1.72 -13.14
N ARG A 149 -7.17 -0.61 -13.79
CA ARG A 149 -7.01 -0.49 -15.25
C ARG A 149 -5.53 -0.63 -15.60
N PHE A 150 -5.01 -1.84 -15.50
CA PHE A 150 -3.61 -2.15 -15.81
C PHE A 150 -3.39 -2.37 -17.30
#